data_AF-A0AAJ4VIV8-F1
#
_entry.id   AF-A0AAJ4VIV8-F1
#
_cell.length_a   1.000
_cell.length_b   1.000
_cell.length_c   1.000
_cell.angle_alpha   90.00
_cell.angle_beta   90.00
_cell.angle_gamma   90.00
#
_symmetry.space_group_name_H-M   'P 1'
#
loop_
_entity.id
_entity.type
_entity.pdbx_description
1 polymer ?
#
loop_
_entity_poly.entity_id
_entity_poly.type
_entity_poly.pdbx_seq_one_letter_code
_entity_poly.pdbx_strand_id
1 'polypeptide(L)'
;MELDSPYSINYLPIEKQEQLILWCSNLKPIKSFNQKYSSYGLKHLFEQSEHGFYITNGQLKAALIMTGFKIENIDLLNWHFNISENSVKGLKIAN
;
A
#
# COMPACT_ATOMS: atom_id res chain seq x y z
N MET A 1 5.67 15.96 -12.30
CA MET A 1 6.17 14.82 -11.50
C MET A 1 5.02 13.84 -11.40
N GLU A 2 5.17 12.62 -11.90
CA GLU A 2 4.09 11.64 -11.99
C GLU A 2 3.87 11.01 -10.60
N LEU A 3 3.07 11.69 -9.76
CA LEU A 3 2.89 11.33 -8.35
C LEU A 3 2.29 9.92 -8.15
N ASP A 4 1.61 9.37 -9.15
CA ASP A 4 1.00 8.03 -9.11
C ASP A 4 1.88 6.92 -9.73
N SER A 5 3.08 7.28 -10.16
CA SER A 5 4.08 6.31 -10.62
C SER A 5 4.69 5.56 -9.44
N PRO A 6 4.86 4.22 -9.49
CA PRO A 6 5.58 3.47 -8.46
C PRO A 6 7.02 3.96 -8.23
N TYR A 7 7.65 4.57 -9.23
CA TYR A 7 8.99 5.16 -9.08
C TYR A 7 9.06 6.31 -8.07
N SER A 8 7.91 6.89 -7.69
CA SER A 8 7.82 7.99 -6.73
C SER A 8 8.19 7.62 -5.29
N ILE A 9 8.33 6.33 -4.96
CA ILE A 9 8.83 5.88 -3.66
C ILE A 9 10.25 6.39 -3.36
N ASN A 10 11.08 6.56 -4.40
CA ASN A 10 12.44 7.08 -4.26
C ASN A 10 12.50 8.55 -3.84
N TYR A 11 11.37 9.27 -3.87
CA TYR A 11 11.27 10.64 -3.39
C TYR A 11 10.97 10.73 -1.88
N LEU A 12 10.66 9.60 -1.21
CA LEU A 12 10.57 9.56 0.24
C LEU A 12 11.98 9.43 0.86
N PRO A 13 12.25 10.09 1.99
CA PRO A 13 13.40 9.75 2.83
C PRO A 13 13.42 8.25 3.16
N ILE A 14 14.62 7.67 3.30
CA ILE A 14 14.79 6.22 3.48
C ILE A 14 13.98 5.68 4.67
N GLU A 15 13.96 6.39 5.79
CA GLU A 15 13.20 6.03 6.99
C GLU A 15 11.69 5.93 6.71
N LYS A 16 11.17 6.82 5.86
CA LYS A 16 9.76 6.80 5.44
C LYS A 16 9.49 5.65 4.48
N GLN A 17 10.42 5.33 3.58
CA GLN A 17 10.29 4.15 2.72
C GLN A 17 10.21 2.87 3.56
N GLU A 18 11.14 2.71 4.51
CA GLU A 18 11.19 1.56 5.42
C GLU A 18 9.92 1.44 6.26
N GLN A 19 9.41 2.55 6.80
CA GLN A 19 8.16 2.57 7.56
C GLN A 19 6.95 2.12 6.73
N LEU A 20 6.84 2.60 5.49
CA LEU A 20 5.76 2.22 4.58
C LEU A 20 5.85 0.73 4.19
N ILE A 21 7.05 0.24 3.90
CA ILE A 21 7.32 -1.16 3.57
C ILE A 21 7.02 -2.06 4.76
N LEU A 22 7.44 -1.66 5.97
CA LEU A 22 7.16 -2.37 7.22
C LEU A 22 5.65 -2.46 7.46
N TRP A 23 4.91 -1.36 7.27
CA TRP A 23 3.44 -1.39 7.36
C TRP A 23 2.83 -2.38 6.37
N CYS A 24 3.28 -2.35 5.10
CA CYS A 24 2.82 -3.29 4.07
C CYS A 24 3.15 -4.76 4.43
N SER A 25 4.28 -5.03 5.09
CA SER A 25 4.70 -6.38 5.48
C SER A 25 3.79 -7.06 6.53
N ASN A 26 2.96 -6.27 7.23
CA ASN A 26 1.97 -6.79 8.17
C ASN A 26 0.71 -7.34 7.46
N LEU A 27 0.51 -7.00 6.19
CA LEU A 27 -0.55 -7.57 5.36
C LEU A 27 -0.20 -9.01 4.96
N LYS A 28 -1.22 -9.81 4.63
CA LYS A 28 -1.03 -11.21 4.23
C LYS A 28 -1.53 -11.47 2.81
N PRO A 29 -0.76 -12.17 1.96
CA PRO A 29 -1.20 -12.50 0.62
C PRO A 29 -2.26 -13.62 0.63
N ILE A 30 -3.13 -13.61 -0.39
CA ILE A 30 -4.10 -14.67 -0.71
C ILE A 30 -3.99 -15.06 -2.20
N LYS A 31 -4.76 -16.07 -2.63
CA LYS A 31 -4.74 -16.53 -4.03
C LYS A 31 -5.53 -15.62 -4.98
N SER A 32 -6.64 -15.06 -4.54
CA SER A 32 -7.49 -14.15 -5.32
C SER A 32 -7.08 -12.68 -5.11
N PHE A 33 -7.64 -11.77 -5.91
CA PHE A 33 -7.47 -10.34 -5.72
C PHE A 33 -8.60 -9.77 -4.85
N ASN A 34 -8.25 -8.83 -3.97
CA ASN A 34 -9.20 -8.20 -3.08
C ASN A 34 -9.76 -6.92 -3.73
N GLN A 35 -11.03 -6.98 -4.11
CA GLN A 35 -11.76 -5.88 -4.76
C GLN A 35 -12.32 -4.84 -3.80
N LYS A 36 -12.23 -5.06 -2.47
CA LYS A 36 -12.77 -4.13 -1.47
C LYS A 36 -11.80 -3.00 -1.15
N TYR A 37 -10.49 -3.28 -1.23
CA TYR A 37 -9.44 -2.31 -0.88
C TYR A 37 -8.53 -2.10 -2.09
N SER A 38 -8.77 -0.99 -2.79
CA SER A 38 -7.84 -0.52 -3.81
C SER A 38 -6.60 0.12 -3.19
N SER A 39 -5.58 0.38 -3.99
CA SER A 39 -4.37 1.09 -3.58
C SER A 39 -4.71 2.46 -2.97
N TYR A 40 -5.74 3.16 -3.48
CA TYR A 40 -6.18 4.42 -2.90
C TYR A 40 -6.83 4.24 -1.52
N GLY A 41 -7.61 3.17 -1.32
CA GLY A 41 -8.17 2.86 0.00
C GLY A 41 -7.10 2.50 1.02
N LEU A 42 -6.15 1.63 0.63
CA LEU A 42 -5.03 1.22 1.47
C LEU A 42 -4.11 2.40 1.82
N LYS A 43 -3.96 3.37 0.91
CA LYS A 43 -3.20 4.61 1.13
C LYS A 43 -3.75 5.36 2.33
N HIS A 44 -5.07 5.58 2.36
CA HIS A 44 -5.73 6.27 3.47
C HIS A 44 -5.62 5.49 4.78
N LEU A 45 -5.71 4.16 4.73
CA LEU A 45 -5.51 3.31 5.92
C LEU A 45 -4.09 3.44 6.49
N PHE A 46 -3.06 3.54 5.64
CA PHE A 46 -1.71 3.83 6.09
C PHE A 46 -1.63 5.21 6.75
N GLU A 47 -2.15 6.25 6.08
CA GLU A 47 -2.13 7.63 6.57
C GLU A 47 -2.84 7.79 7.93
N GLN A 48 -3.85 6.98 8.20
CA GLN A 48 -4.61 6.97 9.47
C GLN A 48 -4.00 6.05 10.54
N SER A 49 -2.94 5.30 10.24
CA SER A 49 -2.30 4.42 11.22
C SER A 49 -1.46 5.18 12.24
N GLU A 50 -1.13 4.56 13.38
CA GLU A 50 -0.39 5.15 14.51
C GLU A 50 0.93 5.83 14.11
N HIS A 51 1.55 5.38 13.02
CA HIS A 51 2.80 5.93 12.47
C HIS A 51 2.65 6.31 11.00
N GLY A 52 1.41 6.56 10.58
CA GLY A 52 1.06 6.98 9.24
C GLY A 52 1.58 8.38 8.93
N PHE A 53 1.84 8.62 7.65
CA PHE A 53 2.13 9.95 7.12
C PHE A 53 1.63 10.03 5.68
N TYR A 54 1.49 11.25 5.15
CA TYR A 54 1.03 11.45 3.78
C TYR A 54 1.95 10.78 2.76
N ILE A 55 1.35 9.99 1.87
CA ILE A 55 2.03 9.35 0.73
C ILE A 55 1.19 9.55 -0.53
N THR A 56 1.77 9.30 -1.69
CA THR A 56 0.99 9.21 -2.93
C THR A 56 0.44 7.80 -3.12
N ASN A 57 -0.53 7.66 -4.03
CA ASN A 57 -1.01 6.33 -4.43
C ASN A 57 0.12 5.52 -5.10
N GLY A 58 0.99 6.17 -5.87
CA GLY A 58 2.17 5.56 -6.48
C GLY A 58 3.16 4.99 -5.46
N GLN A 59 3.44 5.73 -4.39
CA GLN A 59 4.32 5.29 -3.30
C GLN A 59 3.80 4.03 -2.61
N LEU A 60 2.49 3.95 -2.35
CA LEU A 60 1.90 2.72 -1.80
C LEU A 60 2.01 1.54 -2.77
N LYS A 61 1.69 1.75 -4.05
CA LYS A 61 1.79 0.69 -5.07
C LYS A 61 3.19 0.09 -5.10
N ALA A 62 4.22 0.94 -5.04
CA ALA A 62 5.61 0.51 -5.00
C ALA A 62 5.94 -0.32 -3.76
N ALA A 63 5.52 0.12 -2.57
CA ALA A 63 5.75 -0.63 -1.34
C ALA A 63 5.07 -2.00 -1.34
N LEU A 64 3.85 -2.10 -1.90
CA LEU A 64 3.14 -3.38 -2.06
C LEU A 64 3.85 -4.31 -3.07
N ILE A 65 4.41 -3.78 -4.16
CA ILE A 65 5.25 -4.56 -5.07
C ILE A 65 6.51 -5.07 -4.36
N MET A 66 7.21 -4.19 -3.64
CA MET A 66 8.46 -4.52 -2.93
C MET A 66 8.25 -5.56 -1.83
N THR A 67 7.04 -5.64 -1.25
CA THR A 67 6.65 -6.68 -0.28
C THR A 67 6.14 -7.97 -0.90
N GLY A 68 6.09 -8.05 -2.24
CA GLY A 68 5.80 -9.29 -2.98
C GLY A 68 4.32 -9.52 -3.33
N PHE A 69 3.46 -8.50 -3.20
CA PHE A 69 2.07 -8.62 -3.63
C PHE A 69 1.94 -8.59 -5.15
N LYS A 70 0.98 -9.37 -5.65
CA LYS A 70 0.60 -9.42 -7.07
C LYS A 70 -0.48 -8.39 -7.35
N ILE A 71 -0.42 -7.82 -8.55
CA ILE A 71 -1.36 -6.81 -9.04
C ILE A 71 -2.36 -7.49 -9.98
N GLU A 72 -3.63 -7.12 -9.90
CA GLU A 72 -4.65 -7.64 -10.80
C GLU A 72 -4.53 -7.02 -12.21
N ASN A 73 -4.45 -5.68 -12.27
CA ASN A 73 -4.38 -4.93 -13.51
C ASN A 73 -3.56 -3.63 -13.30
N ILE A 74 -2.46 -3.50 -14.03
CA ILE A 74 -1.54 -2.36 -13.93
C ILE A 74 -2.04 -1.11 -14.68
N ASP A 75 -2.97 -1.26 -15.62
CA ASP A 75 -3.49 -0.16 -16.45
C ASP A 75 -4.48 0.73 -15.71
N LEU A 76 -4.92 0.32 -14.52
CA LEU A 76 -5.86 1.08 -13.69
C LEU A 76 -5.15 2.14 -12.85
N LEU A 77 -5.84 3.25 -12.56
CA LEU A 77 -5.32 4.26 -11.62
C LEU A 77 -5.24 3.71 -10.19
N ASN A 78 -6.26 2.96 -9.77
CA ASN A 78 -6.33 2.36 -8.44
C ASN A 78 -6.20 0.85 -8.57
N TRP A 79 -5.10 0.30 -8.06
CA TRP A 79 -4.77 -1.12 -8.23
C TRP A 79 -5.40 -1.97 -7.13
N HIS A 80 -5.80 -3.18 -7.49
CA HIS A 80 -6.13 -4.22 -6.53
C HIS A 80 -5.00 -5.23 -6.45
N PHE A 81 -4.79 -5.74 -5.24
CA PHE A 81 -3.72 -6.67 -4.92
C PHE A 81 -4.29 -7.94 -4.31
N ASN A 82 -3.48 -9.00 -4.30
CA ASN A 82 -3.85 -10.28 -3.68
C ASN A 82 -3.73 -10.23 -2.14
N ILE A 83 -4.36 -9.25 -1.49
CA ILE A 83 -4.27 -9.00 -0.04
C ILE A 83 -5.46 -9.59 0.71
N SER A 84 -5.22 -10.28 1.81
CA SER A 84 -6.25 -10.80 2.70
C SER A 84 -7.07 -9.67 3.33
N GLU A 85 -8.40 -9.70 3.15
CA GLU A 85 -9.33 -8.79 3.84
C GLU A 85 -9.17 -8.86 5.37
N ASN A 86 -8.92 -10.05 5.92
CA ASN A 86 -8.71 -10.21 7.37
C ASN A 86 -7.43 -9.52 7.85
N SER A 87 -6.37 -9.53 7.04
CA SER A 87 -5.14 -8.80 7.40
C SER A 87 -5.33 -7.29 7.36
N VAL A 88 -6.14 -6.77 6.44
CA VAL A 88 -6.47 -5.34 6.39
C VAL A 88 -7.29 -4.93 7.61
N LYS A 89 -8.32 -5.70 7.97
CA LYS A 89 -9.14 -5.44 9.18
C LYS A 89 -8.36 -5.56 10.50
N GLY A 90 -7.27 -6.32 10.50
CA GLY A 90 -6.39 -6.47 11.66
C GLY A 90 -5.38 -5.35 11.83
N LEU A 91 -5.28 -4.41 10.89
CA LEU A 91 -4.40 -3.24 11.03
C LEU A 91 -4.92 -2.32 12.13
N LYS A 92 -3.99 -1.80 12.95
CA LYS A 92 -4.30 -0.80 13.97
C LYS A 92 -4.39 0.58 13.31
N ILE A 93 -5.46 1.30 13.61
CA ILE A 93 -5.66 2.71 13.24
C ILE A 93 -5.30 3.56 14.47
N ALA A 94 -4.76 4.75 14.27
CA ALA A 94 -4.55 5.70 15.37
C ALA A 94 -5.93 6.10 15.96
N ASN A 95 -6.05 6.04 17.29
CA ASN A 95 -7.26 6.48 18.00
C ASN A 95 -7.39 8.01 18.01
#